data_AF-A0A3P6GLX1-F1
#
_entry.id   AF-A0A3P6GLX1-F1
#
_cell.length_a   1.000
_cell.length_b   1.000
_cell.length_c   1.000
_cell.angle_alpha   90.00
_cell.angle_beta   90.00
_cell.angle_gamma   90.00
#
_symmetry.space_group_name_H-M   'P 1'
#
loop_
_entity.id
_entity.type
_entity.pdbx_description
1 polymer ?
#
loop_
_entity_poly.entity_id
_entity_poly.type
_entity_poly.pdbx_seq_one_letter_code
_entity_poly.pdbx_strand_id
1 'polypeptide(L)'
;MTEAMIRKKPGMASVKDMPLLQDGPPPGGFAPVRYARRISNTGPSAMAIFLTVSGAFAWGMYQVGLGNKIRRALKEEKYAARRAILPILQAEEDERFVSEWKKYLDYEADVMKGCSGMESWRECLQFWSLDATGYW
;
A
#
# COMPACT_ATOMS: atom_id res chain seq x y z
N MET A 1 76.54 36.88 -34.34
CA MET A 1 77.63 37.06 -33.34
C MET A 1 77.35 38.21 -32.34
N THR A 2 76.11 38.69 -32.20
CA THR A 2 75.75 39.77 -31.24
C THR A 2 75.23 39.25 -29.91
N GLU A 3 74.71 38.02 -29.87
CA GLU A 3 74.15 37.42 -28.66
C GLU A 3 75.16 37.27 -27.51
N ALA A 4 76.44 37.04 -27.85
CA ALA A 4 77.52 36.95 -26.87
C ALA A 4 77.81 38.28 -26.15
N MET A 5 77.45 39.42 -26.75
CA MET A 5 77.57 40.73 -26.11
C MET A 5 76.35 41.05 -25.23
N ILE A 6 75.18 40.54 -25.60
CA ILE A 6 73.91 40.77 -24.89
C ILE A 6 73.83 39.90 -23.62
N ARG A 7 74.15 38.61 -23.71
CA ARG A 7 74.11 37.65 -22.59
C ARG A 7 75.48 37.51 -21.94
N LYS A 8 76.05 38.63 -21.52
CA LYS A 8 77.42 38.68 -20.99
C LYS A 8 77.46 38.30 -19.50
N LYS A 9 78.24 37.26 -19.16
CA LYS A 9 78.63 36.93 -17.78
C LYS A 9 80.10 37.31 -17.57
N PRO A 10 80.49 37.98 -16.46
CA PRO A 10 81.90 38.28 -16.20
C PRO A 10 82.69 36.98 -16.02
N GLY A 11 83.83 36.84 -16.72
CA GLY A 11 84.70 35.66 -16.67
C GLY A 11 84.42 34.55 -17.68
N MET A 12 83.60 34.80 -18.72
CA MET A 12 83.28 33.81 -19.76
C MET A 12 84.47 33.59 -20.71
N ALA A 13 85.01 32.36 -20.79
CA ALA A 13 86.13 32.01 -21.67
C ALA A 13 85.68 31.50 -23.06
N SER A 14 84.44 31.01 -23.18
CA SER A 14 83.89 30.44 -24.41
C SER A 14 82.40 30.78 -24.56
N VAL A 15 81.91 30.80 -25.80
CA VAL A 15 80.49 31.05 -26.14
C VAL A 15 79.55 30.03 -25.49
N LYS A 16 80.03 28.83 -25.13
CA LYS A 16 79.24 27.76 -24.51
C LYS A 16 78.82 28.05 -23.06
N ASP A 17 79.54 28.91 -22.35
CA ASP A 17 79.30 29.20 -20.93
C ASP A 17 78.34 30.38 -20.72
N MET A 18 77.61 30.72 -21.77
CA MET A 18 76.65 31.82 -21.78
C MET A 18 75.47 31.52 -20.83
N PRO A 19 75.06 32.47 -19.97
CA PRO A 19 73.95 32.27 -19.07
C PRO A 19 72.64 32.09 -19.85
N LEU A 20 71.97 30.96 -19.62
CA LEU A 20 70.67 30.63 -20.18
C LEU A 20 69.69 30.39 -19.02
N LEU A 21 68.92 31.42 -18.69
CA LEU A 21 67.83 31.31 -17.72
C LEU A 21 66.53 31.15 -18.52
N GLN A 22 66.04 29.92 -18.60
CA GLN A 22 64.76 29.57 -19.23
C GLN A 22 63.75 29.24 -18.15
N ASP A 23 62.48 29.56 -18.40
CA ASP A 23 61.39 29.11 -17.55
C ASP A 23 61.28 27.58 -17.66
N GLY A 24 61.55 26.91 -16.54
CA GLY A 24 61.55 25.46 -16.45
C GLY A 24 60.79 24.99 -15.21
N PRO A 25 60.40 23.71 -15.16
CA PRO A 25 59.86 23.14 -13.93
C PRO A 25 60.90 23.27 -12.80
N PRO A 26 60.46 23.44 -11.55
CA PRO A 26 61.37 23.48 -10.42
C PRO A 26 62.18 22.17 -10.35
N PRO A 27 63.41 22.19 -9.80
CA PRO A 27 64.18 20.98 -9.58
C PRO A 27 63.40 20.05 -8.64
N GLY A 28 62.83 18.97 -9.19
CA GLY A 28 61.89 18.08 -8.49
C GLY A 28 60.52 17.90 -9.17
N GLY A 29 60.19 18.71 -10.18
CA GLY A 29 58.95 18.60 -10.95
C GLY A 29 57.70 19.07 -10.21
N PHE A 30 56.53 18.93 -10.84
CA PHE A 30 55.23 19.26 -10.23
C PHE A 30 54.62 18.05 -9.53
N ALA A 31 53.77 18.32 -8.53
CA ALA A 31 53.00 17.27 -7.88
C ALA A 31 52.13 16.51 -8.91
N PRO A 32 51.97 15.19 -8.76
CA PRO A 32 51.20 14.39 -9.71
C PRO A 32 49.73 14.82 -9.70
N VAL A 33 49.30 15.47 -10.78
CA VAL A 33 47.90 15.88 -10.96
C VAL A 33 47.08 14.65 -11.33
N ARG A 34 46.07 14.36 -10.52
CA ARG A 34 45.15 13.24 -10.76
C ARG A 34 44.11 13.67 -11.78
N TYR A 35 44.22 13.14 -13.00
CA TYR A 35 43.32 13.47 -14.11
C TYR A 35 42.12 12.52 -14.23
N ALA A 36 42.21 11.32 -13.64
CA ALA A 36 41.18 10.29 -13.78
C ALA A 36 40.03 10.48 -12.78
N ARG A 37 38.80 10.24 -13.26
CA ARG A 37 37.59 10.23 -12.43
C ARG A 37 37.64 9.04 -11.46
N ARG A 38 37.32 9.30 -10.19
CA ARG A 38 37.16 8.27 -9.14
C ARG A 38 35.77 8.35 -8.54
N ILE A 39 34.88 7.49 -9.02
CA ILE A 39 33.57 7.27 -8.40
C ILE A 39 33.72 6.05 -7.49
N SER A 40 33.47 6.24 -6.20
CA SER A 40 33.48 5.16 -5.22
C SER A 40 32.17 4.39 -5.26
N ASN A 41 32.22 3.09 -5.55
CA ASN A 41 31.08 2.18 -5.44
C ASN A 41 31.07 1.48 -4.08
N THR A 42 31.22 2.24 -2.99
CA THR A 42 31.30 1.72 -1.62
C THR A 42 29.92 1.43 -1.02
N GLY A 43 28.93 1.13 -1.87
CA GLY A 43 27.61 0.71 -1.43
C GLY A 43 27.60 -0.74 -0.92
N PRO A 44 26.55 -1.13 -0.18
CA PRO A 44 26.36 -2.51 0.22
C PRO A 44 26.28 -3.41 -1.03
N SER A 45 26.85 -4.61 -0.93
CA SER A 45 26.81 -5.58 -2.02
C SER A 45 25.37 -5.98 -2.34
N ALA A 46 25.12 -6.40 -3.58
CA ALA A 46 23.77 -6.81 -4.01
C ALA A 46 23.17 -7.88 -3.08
N MET A 47 23.99 -8.83 -2.64
CA MET A 47 23.57 -9.86 -1.69
C MET A 47 23.23 -9.30 -0.31
N ALA A 48 23.98 -8.32 0.19
CA ALA A 48 23.67 -7.69 1.47
C ALA A 48 22.30 -6.99 1.41
N ILE A 49 22.00 -6.28 0.33
CA ILE A 49 20.70 -5.65 0.12
C ILE A 49 19.59 -6.70 0.07
N PHE A 50 19.78 -7.75 -0.75
CA PHE A 50 18.79 -8.81 -0.92
C PHE A 50 18.48 -9.53 0.39
N LEU A 51 19.50 -9.91 1.16
CA LEU A 51 19.31 -10.60 2.45
C LEU A 51 18.66 -9.69 3.49
N THR A 52 18.99 -8.40 3.51
CA THR A 52 18.37 -7.44 4.43
C THR A 52 16.88 -7.31 4.14
N VAL A 53 16.51 -7.12 2.87
CA VAL A 53 15.11 -7.00 2.46
C VAL A 53 14.35 -8.30 2.71
N SER A 54 14.94 -9.44 2.33
CA SER A 54 14.30 -10.76 2.53
C SER A 54 14.13 -11.08 4.01
N GLY A 55 15.12 -10.76 4.85
CA GLY A 55 15.05 -10.93 6.30
C GLY A 55 14.00 -10.04 6.94
N ALA A 56 13.95 -8.76 6.56
CA ALA A 56 12.92 -7.83 7.02
C ALA A 56 11.52 -8.29 6.60
N PHE A 57 11.36 -8.81 5.39
CA PHE A 57 10.09 -9.36 4.91
C PHE A 57 9.67 -10.60 5.68
N ALA A 58 10.57 -11.58 5.86
CA ALA A 58 10.28 -12.80 6.60
C ALA A 58 9.85 -12.50 8.05
N TRP A 59 10.56 -11.58 8.71
CA TRP A 59 10.20 -11.13 10.06
C TRP A 59 8.88 -10.35 10.08
N GLY A 60 8.66 -9.46 9.11
CA GLY A 60 7.41 -8.70 8.99
C GLY A 60 6.20 -9.62 8.82
N MET A 61 6.32 -10.65 7.98
CA MET A 61 5.26 -11.63 7.77
C MET A 61 4.97 -12.47 9.02
N TYR A 62 6.00 -12.79 9.81
CA TYR A 62 5.82 -13.44 11.10
C TYR A 62 5.01 -12.57 12.07
N GLN A 63 5.35 -11.29 12.20
CA GLN A 63 4.63 -10.35 13.05
C GLN A 63 3.18 -10.12 12.59
N VAL A 64 2.94 -10.05 11.27
CA VAL A 64 1.59 -9.99 10.71
C VAL A 64 0.78 -11.23 11.08
N GLY A 65 1.39 -12.42 11.07
CA GLY A 65 0.75 -13.66 11.50
C GLY A 65 0.30 -13.61 12.96
N LEU A 66 1.16 -13.13 13.87
CA LEU A 66 0.81 -12.92 15.28
C LEU A 66 -0.33 -11.91 15.43
N GLY A 67 -0.26 -10.78 14.72
CA GLY A 67 -1.32 -9.76 14.73
C GLY A 67 -2.66 -10.31 14.24
N ASN A 68 -2.67 -11.14 13.19
CA ASN A 68 -3.89 -11.76 12.67
C ASN A 68 -4.50 -12.74 13.66
N LYS A 69 -3.69 -13.48 14.42
CA LYS A 69 -4.18 -14.36 15.49
C LYS A 69 -4.92 -13.56 16.58
N ILE A 70 -4.35 -12.44 17.00
CA ILE A 70 -4.96 -11.54 17.98
C ILE A 70 -6.27 -10.94 17.43
N ARG A 71 -6.27 -10.46 16.17
CA ARG A 71 -7.48 -9.93 15.53
C ARG A 71 -8.59 -10.98 15.42
N ARG A 72 -8.24 -12.24 15.16
CA ARG A 72 -9.23 -13.34 15.13
C ARG A 72 -9.82 -13.57 16.51
N ALA A 73 -9.01 -13.59 17.57
CA ALA A 73 -9.50 -13.73 18.94
C ALA A 73 -10.47 -12.59 19.33
N LEU A 74 -10.13 -11.34 19.01
CA LEU A 74 -11.02 -10.19 19.26
C LEU A 74 -12.34 -10.26 18.47
N LYS A 75 -12.29 -10.77 17.22
CA LYS A 75 -13.51 -10.99 16.44
C LYS A 75 -14.37 -12.09 17.04
N GLU A 76 -13.75 -13.18 17.50
CA GLU A 76 -14.45 -14.29 18.16
C GLU A 76 -15.12 -13.82 19.45
N GLU A 77 -14.45 -12.99 20.25
CA GLU A 77 -15.03 -12.34 21.43
C GLU A 77 -16.28 -11.50 21.06
N LYS A 78 -16.17 -10.65 20.03
CA LYS A 78 -17.31 -9.88 19.51
C LYS A 78 -18.47 -10.77 19.06
N TYR A 79 -18.18 -11.86 18.36
CA TYR A 79 -19.22 -12.81 17.93
C TYR A 79 -19.81 -13.60 19.10
N ALA A 80 -19.03 -13.91 20.13
CA ALA A 80 -19.53 -14.54 21.35
C ALA A 80 -20.49 -13.60 22.10
N ALA A 81 -20.12 -12.33 22.27
CA ALA A 81 -20.98 -11.32 22.89
C ALA A 81 -22.31 -11.15 22.12
N ARG A 82 -22.25 -11.11 20.78
CA ARG A 82 -23.47 -11.05 19.95
C ARG A 82 -24.35 -12.28 20.12
N ARG A 83 -23.76 -13.48 20.11
CA ARG A 83 -24.51 -14.74 20.31
C ARG A 83 -25.20 -14.80 21.67
N ALA A 84 -24.58 -14.23 22.71
CA ALA A 84 -25.16 -14.19 24.05
C ALA A 84 -26.40 -13.30 24.13
N ILE A 85 -26.44 -12.19 23.40
CA ILE A 85 -27.55 -11.22 23.42
C ILE A 85 -28.65 -11.57 22.41
N LEU A 86 -28.30 -12.31 21.34
CA LEU A 86 -29.22 -12.72 20.27
C LEU A 86 -30.57 -13.27 20.75
N PRO A 87 -30.68 -14.21 21.72
CA PRO A 87 -31.98 -14.75 22.11
C PRO A 87 -32.93 -13.69 22.67
N ILE A 88 -32.42 -12.65 23.33
CA ILE A 88 -33.24 -11.56 23.85
C ILE A 88 -33.77 -10.71 22.70
N LEU A 89 -32.90 -10.35 21.74
CA LEU A 89 -33.30 -9.59 20.56
C LEU A 89 -34.30 -10.36 19.70
N GLN A 90 -34.11 -11.68 19.54
CA GLN A 90 -35.03 -12.53 18.81
C GLN A 90 -36.40 -12.57 19.49
N ALA A 91 -36.45 -12.68 20.82
CA ALA A 91 -37.71 -12.67 21.55
C ALA A 91 -38.45 -11.32 21.38
N GLU A 92 -37.75 -10.18 21.45
CA GLU A 92 -38.34 -8.87 21.20
C GLU A 92 -38.89 -8.73 19.76
N GLU A 93 -38.17 -9.28 18.77
CA GLU A 93 -38.61 -9.27 17.38
C GLU A 93 -39.81 -10.20 17.15
N ASP A 94 -39.82 -11.38 17.77
CA ASP A 94 -40.91 -12.34 17.69
C ASP A 94 -42.21 -11.75 18.30
N GLU A 95 -42.12 -11.05 19.43
CA GLU A 95 -43.28 -10.35 20.02
C GLU A 95 -43.85 -9.28 19.08
N ARG A 96 -42.98 -8.46 18.49
CA ARG A 96 -43.37 -7.45 17.50
C ARG A 96 -44.03 -8.09 16.29
N PHE A 97 -43.43 -9.15 15.75
CA PHE A 97 -43.95 -9.88 14.60
C PHE A 97 -45.33 -10.46 14.87
N VAL A 98 -45.53 -11.12 16.02
CA VAL A 98 -46.84 -11.67 16.40
C VAL A 98 -47.89 -10.57 16.53
N SER A 99 -47.51 -9.40 17.07
CA SER A 99 -48.43 -8.27 17.19
C SER A 99 -48.86 -7.70 15.84
N GLU A 100 -47.93 -7.54 14.89
CA GLU A 100 -48.22 -7.08 13.54
C GLU A 100 -48.97 -8.13 12.72
N TRP A 101 -48.64 -9.41 12.91
CA TRP A 101 -49.33 -10.53 12.27
C TRP A 101 -50.81 -10.58 12.65
N LYS A 102 -51.13 -10.35 13.94
CA LYS A 102 -52.53 -10.27 14.39
C LYS A 102 -53.28 -9.12 13.71
N LYS A 103 -52.68 -7.93 13.63
CA LYS A 103 -53.28 -6.79 12.91
C LYS A 103 -53.49 -7.11 11.43
N TYR A 104 -52.55 -7.80 10.81
CA TYR A 104 -52.66 -8.24 9.41
C TYR A 104 -53.82 -9.23 9.23
N LEU A 105 -53.98 -10.21 10.14
CA LEU A 105 -55.09 -11.15 10.10
C LEU A 105 -56.44 -10.47 10.32
N ASP A 106 -56.54 -9.54 11.26
CA ASP A 106 -57.76 -8.75 11.50
C ASP A 106 -58.13 -7.94 10.25
N TYR A 107 -57.14 -7.32 9.61
CA TYR A 107 -57.31 -6.61 8.34
C TYR A 107 -57.72 -7.55 7.20
N GLU A 108 -57.08 -8.71 7.07
CA GLU A 108 -57.43 -9.73 6.08
C GLU A 108 -58.88 -10.19 6.27
N ALA A 109 -59.30 -10.48 7.50
CA ALA A 109 -60.68 -10.87 7.82
C ALA A 109 -61.70 -9.78 7.46
N ASP A 110 -61.36 -8.50 7.66
CA ASP A 110 -62.21 -7.38 7.28
C ASP A 110 -62.36 -7.23 5.76
N VAL A 111 -61.28 -7.40 5.00
CA VAL A 111 -61.29 -7.33 3.53
C VAL A 111 -61.98 -8.55 2.91
N MET A 112 -61.83 -9.73 3.52
CA MET A 112 -62.29 -11.01 2.99
C MET A 112 -63.79 -11.30 3.21
N LYS A 113 -64.54 -10.41 3.88
CA LYS A 113 -65.99 -10.57 4.12
C LYS A 113 -66.83 -10.87 2.86
N GLY A 114 -66.34 -10.49 1.68
CA GLY A 114 -67.01 -10.73 0.40
C GLY A 114 -66.63 -12.03 -0.33
N CYS A 115 -65.64 -12.79 0.16
CA CYS A 115 -65.16 -14.02 -0.47
C CYS A 115 -65.58 -15.23 0.38
N SER A 116 -66.72 -15.84 0.03
CA SER A 116 -67.23 -17.04 0.72
C SER A 116 -66.56 -18.32 0.20
N GLY A 117 -66.01 -19.12 1.12
CA GLY A 117 -65.52 -20.48 0.83
C GLY A 117 -64.04 -20.61 0.44
N MET A 118 -63.22 -19.56 0.59
CA MET A 118 -61.78 -19.60 0.30
C MET A 118 -60.95 -19.52 1.58
N GLU A 119 -59.83 -20.24 1.62
CA GLU A 119 -58.98 -20.38 2.82
C GLU A 119 -57.91 -19.28 2.93
N SER A 120 -57.59 -18.58 1.83
CA SER A 120 -56.53 -17.56 1.81
C SER A 120 -56.86 -16.33 0.98
N TRP A 121 -56.35 -15.15 1.39
CA TRP A 121 -56.45 -13.91 0.61
C TRP A 121 -55.80 -14.00 -0.77
N ARG A 122 -54.79 -14.85 -0.94
CA ARG A 122 -54.13 -15.08 -2.24
C ARG A 122 -55.08 -15.75 -3.23
N GLU A 123 -55.91 -16.70 -2.78
CA GLU A 123 -56.94 -17.35 -3.61
C GLU A 123 -58.11 -16.41 -3.92
N CYS A 124 -58.58 -15.61 -2.95
CA CYS A 124 -59.62 -14.61 -3.18
C CYS A 124 -59.16 -13.51 -4.16
N LEU A 125 -57.91 -13.03 -4.06
CA LEU A 125 -57.33 -12.11 -5.04
C LEU A 125 -57.26 -12.74 -6.44
N GLN A 126 -56.89 -14.02 -6.53
CA GLN A 126 -56.79 -14.71 -7.81
C GLN A 126 -58.18 -14.85 -8.45
N PHE A 127 -59.22 -15.15 -7.66
CA PHE A 127 -60.62 -15.15 -8.10
C PHE A 127 -61.09 -13.76 -8.59
N TRP A 128 -60.87 -12.71 -7.80
CA TRP A 128 -61.20 -11.33 -8.21
C TRP A 128 -60.40 -10.86 -9.44
N SER A 129 -59.17 -11.31 -9.60
CA SER A 129 -58.37 -11.03 -10.80
C SER A 129 -58.90 -11.76 -12.04
N LEU A 130 -59.37 -13.01 -11.86
CA LEU A 130 -59.95 -13.83 -12.92
C LEU A 130 -61.30 -13.23 -13.38
N ASP A 131 -62.16 -12.84 -12.44
CA ASP A 131 -63.41 -12.11 -12.71
C ASP A 131 -63.16 -10.75 -13.39
N ALA A 132 -62.10 -10.02 -12.99
CA ALA A 132 -61.74 -8.74 -13.59
C ALA A 132 -61.12 -8.87 -15.00
N THR A 133 -60.50 -10.01 -15.33
CA THR A 133 -59.96 -10.29 -16.68
C THR A 133 -60.96 -10.88 -17.66
N GLY A 134 -62.21 -11.17 -17.25
CA GLY A 134 -63.32 -11.49 -18.14
C GLY A 134 -62.97 -12.52 -19.22
N TYR A 135 -62.65 -13.74 -18.81
CA TYR A 135 -62.68 -14.87 -19.76
C TYR A 135 -64.14 -15.27 -20.02
N TRP A 136 -64.46 -15.36 -21.31
CA TRP A 136 -65.69 -15.92 -21.88
C TRP A 136 -65.97 -17.36 -21.41
#